data_AF-A0A814ZZH8-F1
#
_entry.id   AF-A0A814ZZH8-F1
#
_cell.length_a   1.000
_cell.length_b   1.000
_cell.length_c   1.000
_cell.angle_alpha   90.00
_cell.angle_beta   90.00
_cell.angle_gamma   90.00
#
_symmetry.space_group_name_H-M   'P 1'
#
loop_
_entity.id
_entity.type
_entity.pdbx_description
1 polymer ?
#
loop_
_entity_poly.entity_id
_entity_poly.type
_entity_poly.pdbx_seq_one_letter_code
_entity_poly.pdbx_strand_id
1 'polypeptide(L)'
;MASSLSSSSMASDFEHFGHKVYSTVTQNKNNQNVFLSPASIALAMSMCTVGSEAAAATAVVMMRCCASISPKTSPIEFKADRPFLFFIRENRQNIVLFSGKFVSPPTAS
;
A
#
# COMPACT_ATOMS: atom_id res chain seq x y z
N MET A 1 -5.42 3.63 22.87
CA MET A 1 -4.17 3.74 23.66
C MET A 1 -3.14 2.65 23.32
N ALA A 2 -3.51 1.44 22.86
CA ALA A 2 -2.55 0.38 22.51
C ALA A 2 -1.92 0.50 21.10
N SER A 3 -2.55 1.20 20.16
CA SER A 3 -2.06 1.30 18.77
C SER A 3 -0.83 2.20 18.60
N SER A 4 -0.68 3.26 19.42
CA SER A 4 0.40 4.24 19.24
C SER A 4 1.81 3.72 19.55
N LEU A 5 1.94 2.76 20.47
CA LEU A 5 3.23 2.10 20.80
C LEU A 5 3.67 1.13 19.69
N SER A 6 2.72 0.50 19.01
CA SER A 6 3.00 -0.36 17.85
C SER A 6 3.41 0.47 16.63
N SER A 7 2.77 1.63 16.42
CA SER A 7 3.09 2.52 15.30
C SER A 7 4.55 3.04 15.34
N SER A 8 5.06 3.40 16.53
CA SER A 8 6.44 3.89 16.66
C SER A 8 7.49 2.79 16.46
N SER A 9 7.25 1.57 16.96
CA SER A 9 8.17 0.44 16.76
C SER A 9 8.19 -0.02 15.30
N MET A 10 7.03 -0.06 14.66
CA MET A 10 6.93 -0.42 13.24
C MET A 10 7.61 0.63 12.35
N ALA A 11 7.50 1.91 12.70
CA ALA A 11 8.19 2.98 11.98
C ALA A 11 9.72 2.80 12.04
N SER A 12 10.29 2.49 13.22
CA SER A 12 11.73 2.23 13.34
C SER A 12 12.16 0.98 12.56
N ASP A 13 11.33 -0.06 12.51
CA ASP A 13 11.63 -1.28 11.75
C ASP A 13 11.68 -1.00 10.24
N PHE A 14 10.76 -0.17 9.73
CA PHE A 14 10.73 0.24 8.33
C PHE A 14 11.89 1.16 7.96
N GLU A 15 12.28 2.07 8.84
CA GLU A 15 13.47 2.91 8.64
C GLU A 15 14.75 2.07 8.61
N HIS A 16 14.90 1.15 9.56
CA HIS A 16 16.04 0.24 9.61
C HIS A 16 16.10 -0.66 8.37
N PHE A 17 14.96 -1.22 7.95
CA PHE A 17 14.86 -1.99 6.71
C PHE A 17 15.26 -1.14 5.49
N GLY A 18 14.72 0.07 5.35
CA GLY A 18 15.04 0.96 4.24
C GLY A 18 16.53 1.28 4.17
N HIS A 19 17.15 1.55 5.32
CA HIS A 19 18.58 1.81 5.42
C HIS A 19 19.43 0.57 5.09
N LYS A 20 18.99 -0.62 5.52
CA LYS A 20 19.64 -1.90 5.20
C LYS A 20 19.57 -2.23 3.71
N VAL A 21 18.43 -1.98 3.06
CA VAL A 21 18.29 -2.17 1.61
C VAL A 21 19.23 -1.22 0.88
N TYR A 22 19.23 0.06 1.26
CA TYR A 22 20.11 1.05 0.64
C TYR A 22 21.59 0.69 0.77
N SER A 23 22.03 0.27 1.96
CA SER A 23 23.42 -0.15 2.17
C SER A 23 23.77 -1.42 1.39
N THR A 24 22.85 -2.38 1.30
CA THR A 24 23.06 -3.62 0.53
C THR A 24 23.20 -3.34 -0.97
N VAL A 25 22.34 -2.47 -1.51
CA VAL A 25 22.34 -2.12 -2.94
C VAL A 25 23.56 -1.29 -3.33
N THR A 26 24.04 -0.42 -2.43
CA THR A 26 25.26 0.36 -2.66
C THR A 26 26.53 -0.47 -2.47
N GLN A 27 26.55 -1.46 -1.57
CA GLN A 27 27.69 -2.38 -1.40
C GLN A 27 27.86 -3.40 -2.54
N ASN A 28 26.77 -3.79 -3.20
CA ASN A 28 26.81 -4.83 -4.25
C ASN A 28 27.18 -4.29 -5.64
N LYS A 29 27.26 -2.96 -5.84
CA LYS A 29 27.52 -2.35 -7.16
C LYS A 29 28.77 -1.46 -7.18
N ASN A 30 29.71 -1.80 -8.07
CA ASN A 30 30.90 -1.03 -8.38
C ASN A 30 30.50 0.31 -9.07
N ASN A 31 30.51 1.43 -8.34
CA ASN A 31 30.44 2.80 -8.86
C ASN A 31 29.22 3.20 -9.73
N GLN A 32 28.06 2.56 -9.56
CA GLN A 32 26.83 2.98 -10.23
C GLN A 32 25.98 3.91 -9.34
N ASN A 33 25.40 4.95 -9.94
CA ASN A 33 24.49 5.86 -9.23
C ASN A 33 23.20 5.12 -8.83
N VAL A 34 23.02 4.91 -7.53
CA VAL A 34 21.80 4.32 -6.97
C VAL A 34 20.82 5.43 -6.58
N PHE A 35 19.71 5.54 -7.30
CA PHE A 35 18.63 6.48 -7.01
C PHE A 35 17.53 5.79 -6.21
N LEU A 36 17.78 5.54 -4.92
CA LEU A 36 16.81 4.91 -4.03
C LEU A 36 16.87 5.60 -2.66
N SER A 37 15.72 6.10 -2.18
CA SER A 37 15.64 6.73 -0.87
C SER A 37 15.14 5.72 0.17
N PRO A 38 15.87 5.49 1.28
CA PRO A 38 15.37 4.72 2.43
C PRO A 38 13.99 5.18 2.91
N ALA A 39 13.76 6.50 2.93
CA ALA A 39 12.49 7.08 3.36
C ALA A 39 11.32 6.74 2.42
N SER A 40 11.58 6.63 1.10
CA SER A 40 10.57 6.20 0.14
C SER A 40 10.08 4.78 0.42
N ILE A 41 10.99 3.88 0.80
CA ILE A 41 10.67 2.48 1.11
C ILE A 41 9.85 2.42 2.40
N ALA A 42 10.30 3.13 3.43
CA ALA A 42 9.61 3.18 4.71
C ALA A 42 8.19 3.75 4.59
N LEU A 43 8.02 4.81 3.78
CA LEU A 43 6.72 5.41 3.51
C LEU A 43 5.77 4.44 2.78
N ALA A 44 6.27 3.74 1.75
CA ALA A 44 5.48 2.75 1.02
C ALA A 44 5.00 1.62 1.93
N MET A 45 5.89 1.07 2.78
CA MET A 45 5.50 0.03 3.74
C MET A 45 4.49 0.55 4.76
N SER A 46 4.69 1.76 5.28
CA SER A 46 3.78 2.37 6.25
C SER A 46 2.37 2.55 5.67
N MET A 47 2.26 2.98 4.41
CA MET A 47 0.96 3.07 3.73
C MET A 47 0.30 1.69 3.55
N CYS A 48 1.09 0.67 3.19
CA CYS A 48 0.57 -0.70 3.05
C CYS A 48 0.05 -1.28 4.37
N THR A 49 0.75 -1.07 5.49
CA THR A 49 0.33 -1.61 6.79
C THR A 49 -0.93 -0.93 7.30
N VAL A 50 -1.03 0.39 7.17
CA VAL A 50 -2.24 1.15 7.53
C VAL A 50 -3.44 0.69 6.69
N GLY A 51 -3.24 0.45 5.39
CA GLY A 51 -4.29 -0.09 4.52
C GLY A 51 -4.74 -1.51 4.92
N SER A 52 -3.79 -2.38 5.28
CA SER A 52 -4.08 -3.75 5.74
C SER A 52 -4.84 -3.77 7.07
N GLU A 53 -4.42 -2.94 8.04
CA GLU A 53 -5.08 -2.82 9.34
C GLU A 53 -6.53 -2.33 9.18
N ALA A 54 -6.75 -1.30 8.34
CA ALA A 54 -8.08 -0.78 8.07
C ALA A 54 -9.01 -1.84 7.42
N ALA A 55 -8.47 -2.65 6.50
CA ALA A 55 -9.21 -3.74 5.87
C ALA A 55 -9.59 -4.82 6.91
N ALA A 56 -8.66 -5.23 7.76
CA ALA A 56 -8.90 -6.23 8.81
C ALA A 56 -9.93 -5.74 9.84
N ALA A 57 -9.83 -4.49 10.29
CA ALA A 57 -10.79 -3.89 11.22
C ALA A 57 -12.20 -3.87 10.62
N THR A 58 -12.35 -3.50 9.35
CA THR A 58 -13.64 -3.49 8.64
C THR A 58 -14.24 -4.89 8.55
N ALA A 59 -13.43 -5.91 8.25
CA ALA A 59 -13.87 -7.30 8.18
C ALA A 59 -14.43 -7.80 9.52
N VAL A 60 -13.75 -7.51 10.64
CA VAL A 60 -14.21 -7.88 11.98
C VAL A 60 -15.50 -7.17 12.35
N VAL A 61 -15.62 -5.87 12.04
CA VAL A 61 -16.84 -5.10 12.31
C VAL A 61 -18.01 -5.63 11.49
N MET A 62 -17.83 -5.89 10.19
CA MET A 62 -18.88 -6.51 9.37
C MET A 62 -19.28 -7.89 9.88
N MET A 63 -18.33 -8.74 10.26
CA MET A 63 -18.62 -10.05 10.84
C MET A 63 -19.45 -9.92 12.13
N ARG A 64 -19.12 -8.98 13.02
CA ARG A 64 -19.85 -8.81 14.29
C ARG A 64 -21.23 -8.17 14.12
N CYS A 65 -21.35 -7.18 13.24
CA CYS A 65 -22.59 -6.43 13.06
C CYS A 65 -23.59 -7.11 12.12
N CYS A 66 -23.12 -7.89 11.14
CA CYS A 66 -23.95 -8.46 10.09
C CYS A 66 -24.00 -9.99 10.08
N ALA A 67 -23.44 -10.69 11.09
CA ALA A 67 -23.44 -12.16 11.18
C ALA A 67 -24.84 -12.82 11.04
N SER A 68 -25.90 -12.13 11.48
CA SER A 68 -27.29 -12.63 11.40
C SER A 68 -28.08 -12.08 10.21
N ILE A 69 -27.54 -11.13 9.46
CA ILE A 69 -28.18 -10.56 8.28
C ILE A 69 -27.60 -11.30 7.09
N SER A 70 -28.31 -12.34 6.64
CA SER A 70 -27.97 -13.02 5.39
C SER A 70 -27.89 -11.96 4.29
N PRO A 71 -26.71 -11.65 3.72
CA PRO A 71 -26.58 -10.56 2.77
C PRO A 71 -27.25 -11.02 1.48
N LYS A 72 -28.49 -10.58 1.26
CA LYS A 72 -29.31 -10.92 0.08
C LYS A 72 -28.80 -10.26 -1.21
N THR A 73 -27.68 -9.56 -1.15
CA THR A 73 -27.09 -8.85 -2.29
C THR A 73 -25.81 -9.55 -2.69
N SER A 74 -25.78 -10.07 -3.92
CA SER A 74 -24.56 -10.58 -4.54
C SER A 74 -23.48 -9.49 -4.47
N PRO A 75 -22.27 -9.78 -3.96
CA PRO A 75 -21.18 -8.82 -3.93
C PRO A 75 -20.99 -8.20 -5.32
N ILE A 76 -20.82 -6.88 -5.37
CA ILE A 76 -20.46 -6.20 -6.63
C ILE A 76 -19.02 -6.62 -6.93
N GLU A 77 -18.85 -7.58 -7.82
CA GLU A 77 -17.54 -8.09 -8.21
C GLU A 77 -16.89 -7.11 -9.21
N PHE A 78 -15.90 -6.36 -8.74
CA PHE A 78 -15.05 -5.56 -9.59
C PHE A 78 -13.77 -6.33 -9.94
N LYS A 79 -13.75 -6.97 -11.11
CA LYS A 79 -12.57 -7.64 -11.68
C LYS A 79 -11.81 -6.74 -12.64
N ALA A 80 -10.61 -6.33 -12.26
CA ALA A 80 -9.71 -5.49 -13.05
C ALA A 80 -8.75 -6.29 -13.95
N ASP A 81 -9.19 -7.43 -14.49
CA ASP A 81 -8.37 -8.38 -15.28
C ASP A 81 -8.18 -7.98 -16.76
N ARG A 82 -8.52 -6.74 -17.11
CA ARG A 82 -8.41 -6.18 -18.47
C ARG A 82 -8.03 -4.70 -18.39
N PRO A 83 -7.52 -4.10 -19.49
CA PRO A 83 -7.02 -2.73 -19.44
C PRO A 83 -8.03 -1.75 -18.84
N PHE A 84 -7.61 -1.01 -17.82
CA PHE A 84 -8.47 -0.08 -17.08
C PHE A 84 -7.81 1.29 -16.94
N LEU A 85 -8.65 2.32 -16.81
CA LEU A 85 -8.23 3.68 -16.50
C LEU A 85 -8.21 3.88 -14.99
N PHE A 86 -7.23 4.62 -14.49
CA PHE A 86 -7.17 5.01 -13.09
C PHE A 86 -6.85 6.49 -12.95
N PHE A 87 -7.37 7.07 -11.86
CA PHE A 87 -7.15 8.46 -11.47
C PHE A 87 -6.83 8.50 -9.99
N ILE A 88 -5.73 9.15 -9.63
CA ILE A 88 -5.42 9.52 -8.25
C ILE A 88 -5.77 10.99 -8.13
N ARG A 89 -6.74 11.31 -7.27
CA ARG A 89 -7.28 12.66 -7.15
C ARG A 89 -7.34 13.11 -5.70
N GLU A 90 -7.17 14.41 -5.51
CA GLU A 90 -7.55 15.08 -4.27
C GLU A 90 -9.07 15.32 -4.31
N ASN A 91 -9.77 14.85 -3.28
CA ASN A 91 -11.24 14.79 -3.30
C ASN A 91 -11.91 16.13 -2.96
N ARG A 92 -11.25 17.03 -2.22
CA ARG A 92 -11.86 18.27 -1.71
C ARG A 92 -11.99 19.33 -2.80
N GLN A 93 -10.95 19.49 -3.61
CA GLN A 93 -10.84 20.40 -4.75
C GLN A 93 -11.02 19.68 -6.07
N ASN A 94 -11.26 18.36 -6.04
CA ASN A 94 -11.51 17.54 -7.22
C ASN A 94 -10.31 17.49 -8.21
N ILE A 95 -9.09 17.80 -7.76
CA ILE A 95 -7.88 17.89 -8.59
C ILE A 95 -7.35 16.50 -8.91
N VAL A 96 -7.12 16.22 -10.20
CA VAL A 96 -6.44 15.00 -10.64
C VAL A 96 -4.94 15.19 -10.50
N LEU A 97 -4.33 14.41 -9.60
CA LEU A 97 -2.88 14.39 -9.39
C LEU A 97 -2.20 13.49 -10.42
N PHE A 98 -2.78 12.32 -10.65
CA PHE A 98 -2.28 11.34 -11.62
C PHE A 98 -3.44 10.70 -12.38
N SER A 99 -3.23 10.44 -13.67
CA SER A 99 -4.17 9.70 -14.51
C SER A 99 -3.41 8.77 -15.44
N GLY A 100 -3.92 7.57 -15.67
CA GLY A 100 -3.24 6.61 -16.54
C GLY A 100 -4.13 5.47 -17.01
N LYS A 101 -3.59 4.69 -17.93
CA LYS A 101 -4.19 3.46 -18.46
C LYS A 101 -3.27 2.28 -18.12
N PHE A 102 -3.76 1.33 -17.35
CA PHE A 102 -3.09 0.06 -17.11
C PHE A 102 -3.47 -0.91 -18.23
N VAL A 103 -2.49 -1.49 -18.93
CA VAL A 103 -2.73 -2.34 -20.11
C VAL A 103 -2.15 -3.74 -19.93
N SER A 104 -0.97 -3.85 -19.33
CA SER A 104 -0.30 -5.12 -19.06
C SER A 104 0.88 -4.90 -18.11
N PRO A 105 1.11 -5.76 -17.11
CA PRO A 105 2.30 -5.69 -16.29
C PRO A 105 3.55 -6.01 -17.15
N PRO A 106 4.67 -5.28 -17.00
CA PRO A 106 5.93 -5.64 -17.64
C PRO A 106 6.36 -7.01 -17.13
N THR A 107 6.56 -7.96 -18.03
CA THR A 107 7.21 -9.23 -17.70
C THR A 107 8.69 -8.91 -17.44
N ALA A 108 9.15 -9.10 -16.21
CA ALA A 108 10.56 -8.92 -15.86
C ALA A 108 11.40 -9.90 -16.70
N SER A 109 12.33 -9.38 -17.49
CA SER A 109 13.26 -10.16 -18.32
C SER A 109 14.65 -10.19 -17.72
#